data_AF-A0A8B6HN77-F1
#
_entry.id   AF-A0A8B6HN77-F1
#
_cell.length_a   1.000
_cell.length_b   1.000
_cell.length_c   1.000
_cell.angle_alpha   90.00
_cell.angle_beta   90.00
_cell.angle_gamma   90.00
#
_symmetry.space_group_name_H-M   'P 1'
#
loop_
_entity.id
_entity.type
_entity.pdbx_description
1 polymer ?
#
loop_
_entity_poly.entity_id
_entity_poly.type
_entity_poly.pdbx_seq_one_letter_code
_entity_poly.pdbx_strand_id
1 'polypeptide(L)'
;MAYNYFDKLDSVAQGRYSTKLVLINSDECPYKFPAGVWKNNPSCWPGLQFGDVYSYLIDSPGIFTRASMKSYKSLDAHNYFQSGWVQTVYSYKPATSAYTILKADVRPSQRLNEEPHHPWVALSGDGSVAVAHCNCMAGLAESCSHIAALLFKVEAAVRLGYTTKLCTELPCKWNADFVKKVQPAPVKDIQFYKTSCINKAKKVKVRHLSSTQQEQQTLLQTLHACNSKPVVLSTFDNFSDKFHWQKNCFLRSDCTTMS
;
A
#
# COMPACT_ATOMS: atom_id res chain seq x y z
N MET A 1 -12.58 -13.14 24.78
CA MET A 1 -13.55 -14.10 24.22
C MET A 1 -12.83 -14.99 23.23
N ALA A 2 -12.88 -16.31 23.38
CA ALA A 2 -12.30 -17.22 22.41
C ALA A 2 -13.15 -17.15 21.13
N TYR A 3 -12.51 -16.85 20.00
CA TYR A 3 -13.21 -16.69 18.73
C TYR A 3 -13.57 -18.08 18.18
N ASN A 4 -14.86 -18.45 18.25
CA ASN A 4 -15.39 -19.75 17.79
C ASN A 4 -15.55 -19.78 16.26
N TYR A 5 -14.43 -19.68 15.56
CA TYR A 5 -14.38 -19.80 14.10
C TYR A 5 -14.68 -21.22 13.63
N PHE A 6 -14.00 -22.19 14.24
CA PHE A 6 -14.02 -23.59 13.81
C PHE A 6 -15.42 -24.19 13.84
N ASP A 7 -16.20 -23.87 14.88
CA ASP A 7 -17.53 -24.42 15.09
C ASP A 7 -18.55 -23.91 14.06
N LYS A 8 -18.25 -22.81 13.36
CA LYS A 8 -19.10 -22.22 12.32
C LYS A 8 -18.81 -22.74 10.91
N LEU A 9 -17.77 -23.56 10.76
CA LEU A 9 -17.38 -24.12 9.47
C LEU A 9 -18.20 -25.36 9.11
N ASP A 10 -18.39 -25.59 7.81
CA ASP A 10 -18.89 -26.87 7.27
C ASP A 10 -17.90 -28.01 7.57
N SER A 11 -18.40 -29.25 7.67
CA SER A 11 -17.62 -30.46 7.94
C SER A 11 -16.42 -30.64 7.00
N VAL A 12 -16.55 -30.31 5.71
CA VAL A 12 -15.43 -30.37 4.74
C VAL A 12 -14.37 -29.32 5.07
N ALA A 13 -14.79 -28.10 5.40
CA ALA A 13 -13.88 -27.02 5.78
C ALA A 13 -13.21 -27.29 7.15
N GLN A 14 -13.92 -27.90 8.09
CA GLN A 14 -13.37 -28.35 9.37
C GLN A 14 -12.29 -29.41 9.16
N GLY A 15 -12.55 -30.43 8.33
CA GLY A 15 -11.55 -31.45 8.01
C GLY A 15 -10.26 -30.87 7.45
N ARG A 16 -10.37 -29.93 6.50
CA ARG A 16 -9.21 -29.20 5.94
C ARG A 16 -8.49 -28.37 6.99
N TYR A 17 -9.23 -27.71 7.87
CA TYR A 17 -8.64 -26.93 8.96
C TYR A 17 -7.91 -27.81 9.97
N SER A 18 -8.44 -28.98 10.30
CA SER A 18 -7.78 -29.95 11.17
C SER A 18 -6.47 -30.47 10.57
N THR A 19 -6.45 -30.80 9.28
CA THR A 19 -5.21 -31.24 8.58
C THR A 19 -4.10 -30.19 8.69
N LYS A 20 -4.45 -28.90 8.61
CA LYS A 20 -3.50 -27.79 8.80
C LYS A 20 -2.92 -27.76 10.20
N LEU A 21 -3.76 -27.92 11.22
CA LEU A 21 -3.32 -27.90 12.63
C LEU A 21 -2.36 -29.06 12.92
N VAL A 22 -2.64 -30.24 12.35
CA VAL A 22 -1.75 -31.40 12.41
C VAL A 22 -0.40 -31.10 11.76
N LEU A 23 -0.38 -30.44 10.60
CA LEU A 23 0.87 -30.10 9.89
C LEU A 23 1.82 -29.23 10.73
N ILE A 24 1.27 -28.32 11.53
CA ILE A 24 2.06 -27.43 12.39
C ILE A 24 2.28 -27.99 13.82
N ASN A 25 1.87 -29.24 14.07
CA ASN A 25 1.86 -29.88 15.40
C ASN A 25 1.20 -29.00 16.48
N SER A 26 0.02 -28.45 16.17
CA SER A 26 -0.76 -27.63 17.11
C SER A 26 -2.06 -28.34 17.46
N ASP A 27 -2.23 -28.69 18.73
CA ASP A 27 -3.45 -29.36 19.22
C ASP A 27 -4.65 -28.41 19.30
N GLU A 28 -4.38 -27.12 19.46
CA GLU A 28 -5.38 -26.07 19.60
C GLU A 28 -5.36 -25.08 18.42
N CYS A 29 -6.51 -24.49 18.16
CA CYS A 29 -6.70 -23.48 17.13
C CYS A 29 -6.04 -22.14 17.54
N PRO A 30 -5.22 -21.50 16.68
CA PRO A 30 -4.59 -20.21 16.98
C PRO A 30 -5.56 -19.09 17.39
N TYR A 31 -6.83 -19.15 16.98
CA TYR A 31 -7.86 -18.19 17.39
C TYR A 31 -8.32 -18.35 18.84
N LYS A 32 -8.08 -19.52 19.46
CA LYS A 32 -8.46 -19.83 20.85
C LYS A 32 -7.33 -19.51 21.84
N PHE A 33 -6.12 -19.26 21.36
CA PHE A 33 -4.99 -18.94 22.23
C PHE A 33 -5.23 -17.66 23.06
N PRO A 34 -4.94 -17.68 24.37
CA PRO A 34 -5.17 -16.54 25.25
C PRO A 34 -4.29 -15.36 24.86
N ALA A 35 -4.74 -14.13 25.12
CA ALA A 35 -4.02 -12.92 24.68
C ALA A 35 -2.58 -12.83 25.19
N GLY A 36 -2.28 -13.37 26.38
CA GLY A 36 -0.96 -13.28 27.02
C GLY A 36 0.17 -14.09 26.36
N VAL A 37 -0.14 -15.08 25.50
CA VAL A 37 0.91 -15.87 24.82
C VAL A 37 1.47 -15.16 23.59
N TRP A 38 0.74 -14.18 23.08
CA TRP A 38 1.09 -13.45 21.87
C TRP A 38 2.10 -12.35 22.19
N LYS A 39 3.27 -12.44 21.56
CA LYS A 39 4.37 -11.49 21.74
C LYS A 39 4.38 -10.47 20.61
N ASN A 40 4.45 -9.20 20.98
CA ASN A 40 4.63 -8.13 20.02
C ASN A 40 6.13 -7.81 19.84
N ASN A 41 6.90 -8.78 19.35
CA ASN A 41 8.35 -8.63 19.17
C ASN A 41 8.79 -9.11 17.76
N PRO A 42 9.15 -8.19 16.86
CA PRO A 42 9.67 -8.51 15.53
C PRO A 42 10.95 -9.33 15.53
N SER A 43 11.80 -9.23 16.56
CA SER A 43 13.03 -10.02 16.65
C SER A 43 12.79 -11.53 16.79
N CYS A 44 11.55 -11.95 17.03
CA CYS A 44 11.18 -13.36 17.09
C CYS A 44 10.62 -13.88 15.75
N TRP A 45 10.58 -13.07 14.70
CA TRP A 45 10.01 -13.47 13.40
C TRP A 45 11.08 -14.21 12.57
N PRO A 46 10.72 -15.34 11.92
CA PRO A 46 11.61 -16.04 11.00
C PRO A 46 12.05 -15.16 9.82
N GLY A 47 13.17 -15.52 9.20
CA GLY A 47 13.77 -14.81 8.07
C GLY A 47 13.03 -15.04 6.75
N LEU A 48 11.75 -14.69 6.67
CA LEU A 48 10.91 -14.79 5.48
C LEU A 48 11.46 -13.90 4.36
N GLN A 49 11.76 -14.50 3.20
CA GLN A 49 12.21 -13.76 2.01
C GLN A 49 11.07 -13.57 1.00
N PHE A 50 11.24 -12.61 0.10
CA PHE A 50 10.28 -12.38 -0.98
C PHE A 50 10.08 -13.63 -1.86
N GLY A 51 11.14 -14.42 -2.10
CA GLY A 51 11.06 -15.68 -2.84
C GLY A 51 10.09 -16.67 -2.18
N ASP A 52 10.16 -16.83 -0.86
CA ASP A 52 9.28 -17.72 -0.11
C ASP A 52 7.82 -17.26 -0.17
N VAL A 53 7.58 -15.94 -0.07
CA VAL A 53 6.24 -15.36 -0.21
C VAL A 53 5.68 -15.62 -1.60
N TYR A 54 6.49 -15.41 -2.64
CA TYR A 54 6.08 -15.64 -4.03
C TYR A 54 5.80 -17.12 -4.28
N SER A 55 6.72 -18.02 -3.89
CA SER A 55 6.54 -19.46 -4.01
C SER A 55 5.30 -19.94 -3.26
N TYR A 56 5.05 -19.46 -2.04
CA TYR A 56 3.83 -19.82 -1.31
C TYR A 56 2.57 -19.34 -2.04
N LEU A 57 2.53 -18.09 -2.52
CA LEU A 57 1.34 -17.54 -3.15
C LEU A 57 1.07 -18.10 -4.55
N ILE A 58 2.09 -18.59 -5.26
CA ILE A 58 1.98 -19.07 -6.65
C ILE A 58 1.97 -20.59 -6.75
N ASP A 59 2.79 -21.26 -5.93
CA ASP A 59 2.99 -22.71 -5.97
C ASP A 59 2.23 -23.46 -4.85
N SER A 60 1.54 -22.77 -3.93
CA SER A 60 0.77 -23.46 -2.88
C SER A 60 -0.23 -24.46 -3.47
N PRO A 61 -0.29 -25.69 -2.94
CA PRO A 61 -1.23 -26.73 -3.38
C PRO A 61 -2.65 -26.51 -2.81
N GLY A 62 -3.14 -25.27 -2.84
CA GLY A 62 -4.50 -24.95 -2.45
C GLY A 62 -5.52 -25.52 -3.43
N ILE A 63 -6.79 -25.58 -3.02
CA ILE A 63 -7.95 -26.03 -3.82
C ILE A 63 -8.10 -25.23 -5.13
N PHE A 64 -7.43 -24.09 -5.23
CA PHE A 64 -7.46 -23.20 -6.37
C PHE A 64 -6.27 -23.47 -7.29
N THR A 65 -6.57 -23.67 -8.58
CA THR A 65 -5.57 -23.96 -9.61
C THR A 65 -4.48 -22.87 -9.67
N ARG A 66 -3.29 -23.24 -10.17
CA ARG A 66 -2.18 -22.28 -10.44
C ARG A 66 -2.65 -21.06 -11.24
N ALA A 67 -3.70 -21.20 -12.07
CA ALA A 67 -4.33 -20.10 -12.81
C ALA A 67 -5.12 -19.14 -11.92
N SER A 68 -5.86 -19.64 -10.91
CA SER A 68 -6.55 -18.82 -9.92
C SER A 68 -5.59 -18.07 -8.99
N MET A 69 -4.40 -18.62 -8.71
CA MET A 69 -3.32 -17.97 -7.94
C MET A 69 -2.43 -17.04 -8.78
N LYS A 70 -2.25 -17.32 -10.08
CA LYS A 70 -1.65 -16.38 -11.06
C LYS A 70 -2.48 -15.12 -11.28
N SER A 71 -3.72 -15.08 -10.80
CA SER A 71 -4.53 -13.85 -10.75
C SER A 71 -3.87 -12.87 -9.78
N TYR A 72 -3.00 -12.02 -10.34
CA TYR A 72 -2.59 -10.63 -10.03
C TYR A 72 -3.08 -9.88 -8.76
N LYS A 73 -4.08 -10.37 -8.01
CA LYS A 73 -4.57 -9.83 -6.73
C LYS A 73 -3.54 -9.88 -5.59
N SER A 74 -2.45 -10.63 -5.75
CA SER A 74 -1.32 -10.63 -4.82
C SER A 74 -0.57 -9.30 -4.83
N LEU A 75 -0.47 -8.62 -5.99
CA LEU A 75 0.08 -7.27 -6.06
C LEU A 75 -0.84 -6.25 -5.38
N ASP A 76 -2.15 -6.44 -5.48
CA ASP A 76 -3.10 -5.63 -4.69
C ASP A 76 -2.92 -5.83 -3.19
N ALA A 77 -2.54 -7.03 -2.74
CA ALA A 77 -2.26 -7.27 -1.32
C ALA A 77 -1.05 -6.48 -0.81
N HIS A 78 -0.06 -6.22 -1.66
CA HIS A 78 1.03 -5.32 -1.31
C HIS A 78 0.52 -3.89 -1.03
N ASN A 79 -0.52 -3.44 -1.74
CA ASN A 79 -1.16 -2.15 -1.48
C ASN A 79 -1.81 -2.10 -0.09
N TYR A 80 -2.31 -3.21 0.46
CA TYR A 80 -2.90 -3.23 1.80
C TYR A 80 -1.83 -3.00 2.87
N PHE A 81 -0.67 -3.66 2.70
CA PHE A 81 0.49 -3.43 3.55
C PHE A 81 0.97 -1.97 3.42
N GLN A 82 1.18 -1.48 2.19
CA GLN A 82 1.64 -0.11 1.95
C GLN A 82 0.67 0.96 2.46
N SER A 83 -0.64 0.69 2.40
CA SER A 83 -1.70 1.58 2.89
C SER A 83 -1.89 1.53 4.41
N GLY A 84 -1.10 0.71 5.13
CA GLY A 84 -1.16 0.60 6.58
C GLY A 84 -2.40 -0.12 7.09
N TRP A 85 -3.02 -1.00 6.28
CA TRP A 85 -4.22 -1.73 6.66
C TRP A 85 -3.94 -2.99 7.48
N VAL A 86 -2.68 -3.41 7.53
CA VAL A 86 -2.21 -4.51 8.38
C VAL A 86 -1.79 -3.93 9.73
N GLN A 87 -2.55 -4.27 10.78
CA GLN A 87 -2.28 -3.86 12.15
C GLN A 87 -1.07 -4.58 12.73
N THR A 88 -0.79 -4.37 14.01
CA THR A 88 0.29 -5.03 14.75
C THR A 88 0.28 -6.54 14.54
N VAL A 89 1.47 -7.07 14.20
CA VAL A 89 1.68 -8.50 14.00
C VAL A 89 2.18 -9.08 15.31
N TYR A 90 1.50 -10.10 15.79
CA TYR A 90 1.87 -10.83 16.99
C TYR A 90 2.47 -12.17 16.63
N SER A 91 3.50 -12.58 17.36
CA SER A 91 4.16 -13.86 17.21
C SER A 91 3.91 -14.77 18.40
N TYR A 92 3.77 -16.06 18.11
CA TYR A 92 3.70 -17.12 19.09
C TYR A 92 4.56 -18.28 18.58
N LYS A 93 5.48 -18.76 19.41
CA LYS A 93 6.31 -19.92 19.12
C LYS A 93 6.04 -20.98 20.18
N PRO A 94 5.35 -22.08 19.84
CA PRO A 94 5.19 -23.22 20.74
C PRO A 94 6.56 -23.81 21.08
N ALA A 95 6.72 -24.37 22.27
CA ALA A 95 7.94 -25.08 22.65
C ALA A 95 8.09 -26.42 21.91
N THR A 96 6.95 -27.01 21.51
CA THR A 96 6.83 -28.34 20.90
C THR A 96 6.95 -28.33 19.37
N SER A 97 6.79 -27.19 18.71
CA SER A 97 6.82 -27.10 17.24
C SER A 97 7.96 -26.22 16.74
N ALA A 98 8.51 -26.57 15.57
CA ALA A 98 9.53 -25.78 14.89
C ALA A 98 8.95 -24.50 14.23
N TYR A 99 7.62 -24.38 14.20
CA TYR A 99 6.92 -23.31 13.52
C TYR A 99 6.66 -22.11 14.43
N THR A 100 6.80 -20.92 13.89
CA THR A 100 6.39 -19.67 14.52
C THR A 100 5.08 -19.21 13.88
N ILE A 101 4.05 -19.06 14.71
CA ILE A 101 2.74 -18.60 14.28
C ILE A 101 2.69 -17.08 14.39
N LEU A 102 2.34 -16.41 13.31
CA LEU A 102 2.12 -14.98 13.26
C LEU A 102 0.64 -14.70 13.00
N LYS A 103 0.07 -13.72 13.68
CA LYS A 103 -1.29 -13.23 13.42
C LYS A 103 -1.32 -11.72 13.36
N ALA A 104 -2.28 -11.17 12.63
CA ALA A 104 -2.56 -9.75 12.62
C ALA A 104 -4.03 -9.49 12.29
N ASP A 105 -4.47 -8.26 12.53
CA ASP A 105 -5.75 -7.78 12.05
C ASP A 105 -5.54 -7.01 10.74
N VAL A 106 -6.32 -7.34 9.71
CA VAL A 106 -6.21 -6.72 8.38
C VAL A 106 -7.56 -6.17 7.97
N ARG A 107 -7.61 -4.87 7.67
CA ARG A 107 -8.84 -4.23 7.22
C ARG A 107 -9.26 -4.72 5.83
N PRO A 108 -10.55 -4.99 5.60
CA PRO A 108 -11.06 -5.31 4.26
C PRO A 108 -11.02 -4.07 3.35
N SER A 109 -10.62 -4.24 2.08
CA SER A 109 -10.52 -3.11 1.15
C SER A 109 -11.85 -2.59 0.64
N GLN A 110 -12.86 -3.44 0.58
CA GLN A 110 -14.14 -3.13 -0.09
C GLN A 110 -15.14 -2.49 0.88
N ARG A 111 -14.96 -2.67 2.20
CA ARG A 111 -15.93 -2.28 3.23
C ARG A 111 -15.22 -1.78 4.47
N LEU A 112 -14.79 -0.52 4.44
CA LEU A 112 -13.97 0.10 5.48
C LEU A 112 -14.64 0.15 6.88
N ASN A 113 -15.97 -0.01 6.94
CA ASN A 113 -16.75 -0.04 8.18
C ASN A 113 -16.97 -1.45 8.74
N GLU A 114 -16.54 -2.49 8.02
CA GLU A 114 -16.67 -3.88 8.45
C GLU A 114 -15.52 -4.27 9.39
N GLU A 115 -15.77 -5.27 10.24
CA GLU A 115 -14.77 -5.77 11.19
C GLU A 115 -13.51 -6.27 10.44
N PRO A 116 -12.30 -5.99 10.96
CA PRO A 116 -11.08 -6.52 10.37
C PRO A 116 -11.09 -8.04 10.27
N HIS A 117 -10.46 -8.56 9.23
CA HIS A 117 -10.18 -9.98 9.13
C HIS A 117 -8.95 -10.34 9.96
N HIS A 118 -8.92 -11.58 10.44
CA HIS A 118 -7.88 -12.08 11.34
C HIS A 118 -7.05 -13.18 10.66
N PRO A 119 -6.16 -12.86 9.70
CA PRO A 119 -5.26 -13.86 9.15
C PRO A 119 -4.22 -14.32 10.17
N TRP A 120 -3.84 -15.59 10.08
CA TRP A 120 -2.66 -16.13 10.72
C TRP A 120 -1.85 -16.98 9.74
N VAL A 121 -0.55 -17.03 9.95
CA VAL A 121 0.41 -17.80 9.16
C VAL A 121 1.35 -18.55 10.09
N ALA A 122 1.75 -19.76 9.71
CA ALA A 122 2.77 -20.53 10.38
C ALA A 122 4.01 -20.57 9.49
N LEU A 123 5.11 -20.04 10.00
CA LEU A 123 6.40 -19.99 9.32
C LEU A 123 7.35 -20.97 9.98
N SER A 124 8.11 -21.71 9.18
CA SER A 124 9.20 -22.53 9.67
C SER A 124 10.41 -21.66 10.03
N GLY A 125 11.38 -22.22 10.77
CA GLY A 125 12.56 -21.49 11.23
C GLY A 125 13.48 -21.00 10.10
N ASP A 126 13.42 -21.64 8.94
CA ASP A 126 14.08 -21.28 7.69
C ASP A 126 13.39 -20.11 6.95
N GLY A 127 12.20 -19.70 7.37
CA GLY A 127 11.43 -18.63 6.71
C GLY A 127 10.37 -19.14 5.73
N SER A 128 10.31 -20.45 5.47
CA SER A 128 9.29 -21.02 4.57
C SER A 128 7.88 -20.95 5.19
N VAL A 129 6.87 -20.67 4.35
CA VAL A 129 5.47 -20.61 4.78
C VAL A 129 4.88 -22.02 4.74
N ALA A 130 4.56 -22.57 5.91
CA ALA A 130 4.01 -23.93 6.02
C ALA A 130 2.49 -23.93 5.81
N VAL A 131 1.79 -23.03 6.51
CA VAL A 131 0.33 -22.92 6.48
C VAL A 131 -0.08 -21.47 6.63
N ALA A 132 -1.13 -21.07 5.91
CA ALA A 132 -1.83 -19.82 6.19
C ALA A 132 -3.34 -20.03 6.26
N HIS A 133 -3.99 -19.12 6.98
CA HIS A 133 -5.43 -19.12 7.06
C HIS A 133 -5.98 -17.73 7.38
N CYS A 134 -7.20 -17.46 6.93
CA CYS A 134 -7.92 -16.23 7.20
C CYS A 134 -9.41 -16.50 7.33
N ASN A 135 -10.09 -15.75 8.20
CA ASN A 135 -11.53 -15.84 8.41
C ASN A 135 -12.37 -15.21 7.28
N CYS A 136 -11.76 -14.58 6.28
CA CYS A 136 -12.49 -14.03 5.13
C CYS A 136 -13.02 -15.14 4.22
N MET A 137 -14.03 -14.83 3.40
CA MET A 137 -14.65 -15.80 2.48
C MET A 137 -13.65 -16.46 1.52
N ALA A 138 -12.66 -15.68 1.04
CA ALA A 138 -11.55 -16.18 0.22
C ALA A 138 -10.45 -16.89 1.03
N GLY A 139 -10.47 -16.82 2.36
CA GLY A 139 -9.43 -17.33 3.25
C GLY A 139 -9.44 -18.85 3.43
N LEU A 140 -10.53 -19.50 2.98
CA LEU A 140 -10.62 -20.95 2.82
C LEU A 140 -9.64 -21.48 1.75
N ALA A 141 -9.20 -20.61 0.83
CA ALA A 141 -8.22 -20.90 -0.22
C ALA A 141 -6.75 -20.75 0.23
N GLU A 142 -6.51 -20.25 1.45
CA GLU A 142 -5.16 -20.09 2.05
C GLU A 142 -4.25 -19.04 1.35
N SER A 143 -4.75 -18.39 0.30
CA SER A 143 -4.01 -17.41 -0.53
C SER A 143 -4.73 -16.07 -0.71
N CYS A 144 -5.63 -15.71 0.21
CA CYS A 144 -6.36 -14.43 0.13
C CYS A 144 -5.42 -13.21 0.26
N SER A 145 -5.89 -12.04 -0.19
CA SER A 145 -5.13 -10.78 -0.10
C SER A 145 -4.73 -10.41 1.33
N HIS A 146 -5.54 -10.77 2.34
CA HIS A 146 -5.19 -10.52 3.75
C HIS A 146 -3.98 -11.34 4.22
N ILE A 147 -3.85 -12.59 3.75
CA ILE A 147 -2.70 -13.45 4.05
C ILE A 147 -1.46 -12.90 3.36
N ALA A 148 -1.57 -12.58 2.06
CA ALA A 148 -0.47 -11.98 1.30
C ALA A 148 0.01 -10.66 1.93
N ALA A 149 -0.91 -9.79 2.38
CA ALA A 149 -0.57 -8.53 3.05
C ALA A 149 0.19 -8.76 4.37
N LEU A 150 -0.21 -9.77 5.16
CA LEU A 150 0.51 -10.18 6.37
C LEU A 150 1.93 -10.68 6.03
N LEU A 151 2.07 -11.56 5.04
CA LEU A 151 3.37 -12.06 4.59
C LEU A 151 4.29 -10.93 4.10
N PHE A 152 3.78 -9.98 3.31
CA PHE A 152 4.55 -8.82 2.86
C PHE A 152 5.00 -7.92 4.02
N LYS A 153 4.19 -7.77 5.07
CA LYS A 153 4.61 -7.01 6.26
C LYS A 153 5.79 -7.69 6.98
N VAL A 154 5.76 -9.01 7.08
CA VAL A 154 6.83 -9.80 7.70
C VAL A 154 8.10 -9.76 6.85
N GLU A 155 7.98 -10.00 5.54
CA GLU A 155 9.08 -9.88 4.57
C GLU A 155 9.74 -8.50 4.65
N ALA A 156 8.93 -7.43 4.64
CA ALA A 156 9.44 -6.07 4.74
C ALA A 156 10.17 -5.84 6.06
N ALA A 157 9.70 -6.42 7.16
CA ALA A 157 10.37 -6.30 8.44
C ALA A 157 11.73 -7.01 8.46
N VAL A 158 11.83 -8.18 7.81
CA VAL A 158 13.08 -8.92 7.63
C VAL A 158 14.04 -8.15 6.74
N ARG A 159 13.57 -7.68 5.56
CA ARG A 159 14.37 -6.93 4.60
C ARG A 159 14.89 -5.60 5.15
N LEU A 160 14.13 -4.95 6.04
CA LEU A 160 14.56 -3.72 6.73
C LEU A 160 15.44 -3.98 7.96
N GLY A 161 15.70 -5.26 8.29
CA GLY A 161 16.58 -5.63 9.41
C GLY A 161 15.97 -5.39 10.80
N TYR A 162 14.64 -5.39 10.93
CA TYR A 162 13.99 -5.27 12.26
C TYR A 162 13.97 -6.60 13.03
N THR A 163 14.10 -7.72 12.32
CA THR A 163 14.17 -9.06 12.91
C THR A 163 15.57 -9.35 13.45
N THR A 164 16.61 -8.78 12.84
CA THR A 164 17.98 -8.82 13.33
C THR A 164 18.21 -7.69 14.33
N LYS A 165 18.86 -7.97 15.46
CA LYS A 165 19.18 -6.95 16.47
C LYS A 165 20.20 -5.96 15.88
N LEU A 166 19.73 -4.84 15.34
CA LEU A 166 20.59 -3.69 15.07
C LEU A 166 20.99 -3.09 16.44
N CYS A 167 22.29 -3.12 16.73
CA CYS A 167 22.91 -2.61 17.97
C CYS A 167 22.64 -1.10 18.20
N THR A 168 22.17 -0.38 17.18
CA THR A 168 21.86 1.03 17.25
C THR A 168 20.34 1.22 17.24
N GLU A 169 19.83 1.69 18.38
CA GLU A 169 18.54 2.38 18.55
C GLU A 169 17.31 1.50 18.89
N LEU A 170 17.10 1.35 20.20
CA LEU A 170 15.83 1.19 20.92
C LEU A 170 14.54 1.21 20.05
N PRO A 171 13.81 0.08 19.92
CA PRO A 171 12.57 0.03 19.15
C PRO A 171 11.38 0.51 20.01
N CYS A 172 11.12 1.82 20.03
CA CYS A 172 9.96 2.35 20.77
C CYS A 172 8.99 3.23 19.96
N LYS A 173 8.98 3.18 18.62
CA LYS A 173 8.02 4.02 17.86
C LYS A 173 7.32 3.43 16.64
N TRP A 174 7.71 2.25 16.15
CA TRP A 174 7.14 1.71 14.91
C TRP A 174 5.95 0.77 15.10
N ASN A 175 5.74 0.31 16.34
CA ASN A 175 4.65 -0.58 16.71
C ASN A 175 3.40 0.14 17.23
N ALA A 176 3.40 1.48 17.14
CA ALA A 176 2.24 2.30 17.43
C ALA A 176 1.45 2.47 16.13
N ASP A 177 0.15 2.19 16.20
CA ASP A 177 -0.80 2.26 15.09
C ASP A 177 -0.54 3.45 14.15
N PHE A 178 -0.48 3.17 12.84
CA PHE A 178 -0.26 4.19 11.80
C PHE A 178 -1.39 5.22 11.68
N VAL A 179 -2.48 5.04 12.44
CA VAL A 179 -3.58 5.99 12.50
C VAL A 179 -3.53 6.69 13.86
N LYS A 180 -2.78 7.79 13.94
CA LYS A 180 -3.09 8.81 14.95
C LYS A 180 -4.52 9.27 14.65
N LYS A 181 -5.37 9.46 15.66
CA LYS A 181 -6.64 10.18 15.50
C LYS A 181 -6.32 11.56 14.91
N VAL A 182 -6.37 11.69 13.58
CA VAL A 182 -6.17 12.98 12.91
C VAL A 182 -7.48 13.73 13.07
N GLN A 183 -7.42 14.86 13.77
CA GLN A 183 -8.58 15.74 13.87
C GLN A 183 -8.85 16.36 12.49
N PRO A 184 -10.09 16.38 11.99
CA PRO A 184 -10.42 16.99 10.72
C PRO A 184 -10.07 18.49 10.76
N ALA A 185 -9.31 18.96 9.77
CA ALA A 185 -8.89 20.35 9.62
C ALA A 185 -9.22 20.85 8.20
N PRO A 186 -9.43 22.17 8.01
CA PRO A 186 -9.58 22.76 6.68
C PRO A 186 -8.37 22.47 5.79
N VAL A 187 -8.57 22.28 4.48
CA VAL A 187 -7.53 21.88 3.51
C VAL A 187 -6.28 22.76 3.55
N LYS A 188 -6.44 24.05 3.83
CA LYS A 188 -5.32 25.01 3.97
C LYS A 188 -4.37 24.71 5.13
N ASP A 189 -4.85 24.01 6.17
CA ASP A 189 -4.12 23.75 7.42
C ASP A 189 -3.56 22.32 7.45
N ILE A 190 -3.81 21.51 6.41
CA ILE A 190 -3.27 20.15 6.28
C ILE A 190 -1.94 20.22 5.52
N GLN A 191 -0.84 19.83 6.18
CA GLN A 191 0.45 19.68 5.51
C GLN A 191 0.52 18.33 4.78
N PHE A 192 0.35 18.37 3.46
CA PHE A 192 0.41 17.18 2.60
C PHE A 192 1.85 16.68 2.32
N TYR A 193 2.87 17.39 2.77
CA TYR A 193 4.27 17.08 2.50
C TYR A 193 5.10 17.05 3.79
N LYS A 194 6.08 16.14 3.84
CA LYS A 194 7.03 16.04 4.95
C LYS A 194 7.94 17.29 4.97
N THR A 195 8.04 17.95 6.11
CA THR A 195 8.84 19.17 6.32
C THR A 195 10.33 18.97 5.95
N SER A 196 10.84 17.74 6.09
CA SER A 196 12.21 17.36 5.71
C SER A 196 12.45 17.30 4.19
N CYS A 197 11.39 17.21 3.37
CA CYS A 197 11.50 17.28 1.90
C CYS A 197 11.58 18.73 1.39
N ILE A 198 11.07 19.71 2.16
CA ILE A 198 11.14 21.14 1.81
C ILE A 198 12.60 21.60 1.76
N ASN A 199 13.42 21.12 2.69
CA ASN A 199 14.84 21.49 2.76
C ASN A 199 15.67 20.88 1.61
N LYS A 200 15.19 19.80 0.99
CA LYS A 200 15.81 19.22 -0.22
C LYS A 200 15.34 19.93 -1.50
N ALA A 201 14.12 20.46 -1.53
CA ALA A 201 13.62 21.27 -2.64
C ALA A 201 14.24 22.69 -2.69
N LYS A 202 14.74 23.22 -1.56
CA LYS A 202 15.39 24.54 -1.47
C LYS A 202 16.82 24.63 -2.05
N LYS A 203 17.31 23.61 -2.77
CA LYS A 203 18.64 23.64 -3.41
C LYS A 203 18.64 23.54 -4.94
N VAL A 204 17.53 23.85 -5.60
CA VAL A 204 17.66 24.33 -6.98
C VAL A 204 17.96 25.82 -6.88
N LYS A 205 19.25 26.18 -6.98
CA LYS A 205 19.61 27.51 -7.45
C LYS A 205 19.00 27.60 -8.85
N VAL A 206 17.82 28.18 -8.97
CA VAL A 206 17.37 28.72 -10.24
C VAL A 206 18.48 29.69 -10.61
N ARG A 207 19.27 29.36 -11.63
CA ARG A 207 20.17 30.33 -12.22
C ARG A 207 19.24 31.41 -12.77
N HIS A 208 19.10 32.49 -12.04
CA HIS A 208 18.60 33.72 -12.63
C HIS A 208 19.70 34.10 -13.63
N LEU A 209 19.58 33.63 -14.88
CA LEU A 209 20.19 34.38 -15.97
C LEU A 209 19.44 35.70 -15.94
N SER A 210 20.08 36.73 -15.41
CA SER A 210 19.67 38.10 -15.63
C SER A 210 19.81 38.34 -17.12
N SER A 211 18.73 38.09 -17.88
CA SER A 211 18.67 38.43 -19.30
C SER A 211 18.90 39.93 -19.42
N THR A 212 19.82 40.32 -20.29
CA THR A 212 20.14 41.74 -20.50
C THR A 212 18.92 42.43 -21.13
N GLN A 213 18.71 43.73 -20.87
CA GLN A 213 17.57 44.46 -21.46
C GLN A 213 17.52 44.34 -23.00
N GLN A 214 18.68 44.22 -23.65
CA GLN A 214 18.78 43.98 -25.09
C GLN A 214 18.20 42.61 -25.52
N GLU A 215 18.46 41.54 -24.77
CA GLU A 215 17.93 40.20 -25.11
C GLU A 215 16.41 40.16 -24.98
N GLN A 216 15.87 40.86 -23.97
CA GLN A 216 14.42 41.00 -23.79
C GLN A 216 13.78 41.77 -24.95
N GLN A 217 14.42 42.85 -25.42
CA GLN A 217 13.94 43.62 -26.56
C GLN A 217 13.98 42.81 -27.86
N THR A 218 15.06 42.06 -28.13
CA THR A 218 15.18 41.20 -29.31
C THR A 218 14.10 40.12 -29.35
N LEU A 219 13.80 39.52 -28.19
CA LEU A 219 12.72 38.54 -28.08
C LEU A 219 11.36 39.16 -28.39
N LEU A 220 11.05 40.33 -27.83
CA LEU A 220 9.79 41.02 -28.09
C LEU A 220 9.65 41.42 -29.57
N GLN A 221 10.73 41.87 -30.21
CA GLN A 221 10.75 42.16 -31.66
C GLN A 221 10.51 40.91 -32.51
N THR A 222 11.11 39.77 -32.15
CA THR A 222 10.89 38.50 -32.85
C THR A 222 9.44 38.04 -32.73
N LEU A 223 8.84 38.17 -31.55
CA LEU A 223 7.43 37.84 -31.32
C LEU A 223 6.49 38.77 -32.08
N HIS A 224 6.83 40.06 -32.19
CA HIS A 224 6.03 41.02 -32.97
C HIS A 224 6.07 40.72 -34.48
N ALA A 225 7.17 40.17 -34.99
CA ALA A 225 7.29 39.76 -36.39
C ALA A 225 6.52 38.46 -36.71
N CYS A 226 6.01 37.72 -35.72
CA CYS A 226 5.20 36.52 -35.96
C CYS A 226 3.81 36.88 -36.47
N ASN A 227 3.29 36.07 -37.40
CA ASN A 227 2.01 36.31 -38.07
C ASN A 227 0.80 36.25 -37.12
N SER A 228 0.92 35.55 -35.99
CA SER A 228 -0.05 35.54 -34.90
C SER A 228 0.49 36.40 -33.74
N LYS A 229 -0.18 37.51 -33.44
CA LYS A 229 0.19 38.39 -32.34
C LYS A 229 -0.22 37.76 -31.01
N PRO A 230 0.73 37.34 -30.13
CA PRO A 230 0.37 36.80 -28.84
C PRO A 230 -0.20 37.88 -27.93
N VAL A 231 -1.19 37.52 -27.09
CA VAL A 231 -1.90 38.43 -26.17
C VAL A 231 -0.93 39.21 -25.27
N VAL A 232 0.20 38.60 -24.93
CA VAL A 232 1.23 39.20 -24.07
C VAL A 232 1.85 40.48 -24.65
N LEU A 233 1.84 40.70 -25.97
CA LEU A 233 2.37 41.95 -26.56
C LEU A 233 1.48 43.16 -26.27
N SER A 234 0.19 42.96 -25.93
CA SER A 234 -0.72 44.05 -25.58
C SER A 234 -0.43 44.70 -24.23
N THR A 235 0.38 44.06 -23.38
CA THR A 235 0.80 44.62 -22.09
C THR A 235 2.04 45.51 -22.20
N PHE A 236 2.66 45.60 -23.38
CA PHE A 236 3.83 46.45 -23.61
C PHE A 236 3.45 47.60 -24.55
N ASP A 237 3.53 48.84 -24.05
CA ASP A 237 3.09 50.04 -24.79
C ASP A 237 3.76 50.19 -26.17
N ASN A 238 4.99 49.68 -26.32
CA ASN A 238 5.77 49.76 -27.57
C ASN A 238 5.39 48.71 -28.63
N PHE A 239 4.62 47.67 -28.27
CA PHE A 239 4.24 46.56 -29.15
C PHE A 239 2.72 46.31 -29.17
N SER A 240 1.96 47.15 -28.47
CA SER A 240 0.51 47.12 -28.48
C SER A 240 -0.03 47.84 -29.71
N ASP A 241 -0.38 47.09 -30.74
CA ASP A 241 -1.25 47.64 -31.78
C ASP A 241 -2.58 48.07 -31.18
N LYS A 242 -3.16 49.17 -31.68
CA LYS A 242 -4.52 49.59 -31.30
C LYS A 242 -5.47 48.42 -31.58
N PHE A 243 -6.07 47.88 -30.53
CA PHE A 243 -7.09 46.85 -30.64
C PHE A 243 -8.31 47.43 -31.38
N HIS A 244 -8.42 47.12 -32.67
CA HIS A 244 -9.57 47.48 -33.48
C HIS A 244 -10.69 46.47 -33.23
N TRP A 245 -11.71 46.88 -32.47
CA TRP A 245 -12.93 46.08 -32.34
C TRP A 245 -13.65 46.03 -33.70
N GLN A 246 -13.88 44.82 -34.24
CA GLN A 246 -14.83 44.62 -35.34
C GLN A 246 -16.12 44.02 -34.77
N LYS A 247 -17.23 44.76 -34.80
CA LYS A 247 -18.57 44.18 -34.62
C LYS A 247 -18.91 43.45 -35.91
N ASN A 248 -18.64 42.16 -35.96
CA ASN A 248 -19.49 41.15 -36.60
C ASN A 248 -18.71 39.84 -36.68
N CYS A 249 -19.13 38.88 -35.85
CA CYS A 249 -19.35 37.48 -36.26
C CYS A 249 -19.96 36.76 -35.06
N PHE A 250 -21.24 37.04 -34.82
CA PHE A 250 -22.10 36.14 -34.08
C PHE A 250 -22.36 34.90 -34.95
N LEU A 251 -22.29 33.75 -34.32
CA LEU A 251 -22.60 32.42 -34.84
C LEU A 251 -23.80 32.38 -35.81
N ARG A 252 -23.64 31.68 -36.94
CA ARG A 252 -24.73 30.89 -37.52
C ARG A 252 -24.20 29.54 -37.99
N SER A 253 -24.62 28.51 -37.27
CA SER A 253 -24.88 27.18 -37.80
C SER A 253 -25.70 27.27 -39.08
N ASP A 254 -25.43 26.42 -40.07
CA ASP A 254 -26.48 25.69 -40.77
C ASP A 254 -25.91 24.45 -41.47
N CYS A 255 -26.58 23.33 -41.20
CA CYS A 255 -26.54 22.08 -41.95
C CYS A 255 -26.98 22.33 -43.40
N THR A 256 -26.34 21.66 -44.35
CA THR A 256 -27.03 21.27 -45.60
C THR A 256 -26.58 19.89 -46.04
N THR A 257 -27.54 18.97 -45.95
CA THR A 257 -27.62 17.68 -46.61
C THR A 257 -27.64 17.81 -48.14
N MET A 258 -27.18 16.73 -48.78
CA MET A 258 -27.22 16.49 -50.22
C MET A 258 -28.63 16.60 -50.82
N SER A 259 -28.69 17.11 -52.04
CA SER A 259 -29.59 16.67 -53.13
C SER A 259 -28.85 16.89 -54.45
#